data_AF-A0A8J4X2T0-F1
#
_entry.id   AF-A0A8J4X2T0-F1
#
_cell.length_a   1.000
_cell.length_b   1.000
_cell.length_c   1.000
_cell.angle_alpha   90.00
_cell.angle_beta   90.00
_cell.angle_gamma   90.00
#
_symmetry.space_group_name_H-M   'P 1'
#
loop_
_entity.id
_entity.type
_entity.pdbx_description
1 polymer ?
#
loop_
_entity_poly.entity_id
_entity_poly.type
_entity_poly.pdbx_seq_one_letter_code
_entity_poly.pdbx_strand_id
1 'polypeptide(L)'
;MEENYSSLQEFTEDPTSARGNKPILFSSHNGQAGIVKRLECMRRQMVIFLIATLFVSVCVNIALAAFLFQRKSSSPPSTGSQLSEGALQSLKLSSLQERFSRLCSDYNSLGKTCSAKVKQCMPCPDGWKQIEQKCYYFSDDKLDWTRSKQSCASMDSQLTILHTHEQHVAMEKIARSLGGFEYYYWIGLSDIEEEGVWKWVDNTPVNIT
;
A
#
# COMPACT_ATOMS: atom_id res chain seq x y z
N MET A 1 -21.98 -38.74 -17.38
CA MET A 1 -21.03 -39.64 -18.05
C MET A 1 -20.84 -39.04 -19.44
N GLU A 2 -19.58 -38.75 -19.77
CA GLU A 2 -19.02 -38.43 -21.10
C GLU A 2 -19.46 -37.09 -21.75
N GLU A 3 -18.55 -36.15 -22.06
CA GLU A 3 -17.47 -36.20 -23.09
C GLU A 3 -18.09 -36.39 -24.49
N ASN A 4 -17.66 -35.80 -25.60
CA ASN A 4 -16.66 -34.80 -25.97
C ASN A 4 -16.76 -34.68 -27.51
N TYR A 5 -16.22 -33.60 -28.07
CA TYR A 5 -15.54 -33.47 -29.38
C TYR A 5 -16.09 -34.17 -30.65
N SER A 6 -16.38 -33.38 -31.69
CA SER A 6 -15.60 -33.25 -32.95
C SER A 6 -15.68 -34.49 -33.86
N SER A 7 -15.89 -34.44 -35.17
CA SER A 7 -15.15 -33.67 -36.17
C SER A 7 -15.51 -34.20 -37.57
N LEU A 8 -15.56 -33.27 -38.53
CA LEU A 8 -15.00 -33.35 -39.89
C LEU A 8 -15.58 -34.25 -41.00
N GLN A 9 -15.36 -33.72 -42.21
CA GLN A 9 -15.42 -34.30 -43.56
C GLN A 9 -16.83 -34.46 -44.14
N GLU A 10 -17.10 -34.15 -45.40
CA GLU A 10 -16.31 -33.82 -46.60
C GLU A 10 -17.35 -33.79 -47.72
N PHE A 11 -17.34 -32.81 -48.62
CA PHE A 11 -18.05 -33.00 -49.89
C PHE A 11 -17.29 -32.35 -51.04
N THR A 12 -17.20 -33.19 -52.07
CA THR A 12 -16.31 -33.24 -53.21
C THR A 12 -16.72 -32.29 -54.34
N GLU A 13 -15.70 -31.96 -55.15
CA GLU A 13 -15.65 -31.27 -56.45
C GLU A 13 -16.74 -31.69 -57.48
N ASP A 14 -17.45 -30.74 -58.12
CA ASP A 14 -17.29 -30.16 -59.50
C ASP A 14 -18.40 -30.74 -60.47
N PRO A 15 -18.71 -30.29 -61.73
CA PRO A 15 -17.98 -29.40 -62.65
C PRO A 15 -18.80 -28.48 -63.64
N THR A 16 -18.04 -27.69 -64.42
CA THR A 16 -18.30 -27.10 -65.77
C THR A 16 -19.12 -25.79 -65.96
N SER A 17 -18.47 -24.76 -66.55
CA SER A 17 -18.73 -24.26 -67.93
C SER A 17 -18.20 -22.82 -68.16
N ALA A 18 -17.82 -22.52 -69.40
CA ALA A 18 -16.84 -21.51 -69.81
C ALA A 18 -17.40 -20.17 -70.35
N ARG A 19 -16.48 -19.19 -70.47
CA ARG A 19 -16.31 -18.18 -71.57
C ARG A 19 -16.60 -16.70 -71.22
N GLY A 20 -15.60 -15.82 -71.42
CA GLY A 20 -15.79 -14.36 -71.51
C GLY A 20 -14.55 -13.43 -71.39
N ASN A 21 -13.69 -13.40 -72.40
CA ASN A 21 -12.87 -12.29 -72.99
C ASN A 21 -12.04 -11.27 -72.15
N LYS A 22 -10.80 -11.07 -72.62
CA LYS A 22 -9.81 -10.02 -72.28
C LYS A 22 -10.24 -8.60 -72.76
N PRO A 23 -9.57 -7.52 -72.30
CA PRO A 23 -8.43 -7.04 -73.09
C PRO A 23 -7.17 -6.68 -72.27
N ILE A 24 -6.03 -6.83 -72.94
CA ILE A 24 -4.71 -6.31 -72.54
C ILE A 24 -4.62 -4.88 -73.08
N LEU A 25 -4.24 -3.92 -72.24
CA LEU A 25 -3.67 -2.66 -72.69
C LEU A 25 -2.31 -2.46 -72.00
N PHE A 26 -1.25 -2.53 -72.79
CA PHE A 26 0.09 -2.07 -72.44
C PHE A 26 0.12 -0.54 -72.50
N SER A 27 0.66 0.13 -71.49
CA SER A 27 1.58 1.25 -71.72
C SER A 27 2.44 1.53 -70.50
N SER A 28 3.72 1.71 -70.80
CA SER A 28 4.85 2.00 -69.94
C SER A 28 4.75 3.39 -69.29
N HIS A 29 5.04 3.47 -67.99
CA HIS A 29 5.83 4.58 -67.44
C HIS A 29 6.69 4.09 -66.27
N ASN A 30 7.88 3.63 -66.64
CA ASN A 30 8.98 3.32 -65.75
C ASN A 30 9.59 4.66 -65.28
N GLY A 31 9.58 4.96 -63.96
CA GLY A 31 10.26 6.17 -63.46
C GLY A 31 10.05 6.61 -62.01
N GLN A 32 8.96 6.21 -61.31
CA GLN A 32 8.66 6.73 -59.94
C GLN A 32 8.55 5.67 -58.83
N ALA A 33 8.49 4.37 -59.16
CA ALA A 33 8.32 3.31 -58.14
C ALA A 33 9.58 3.05 -57.29
N GLY A 34 10.77 3.45 -57.73
CA GLY A 34 12.04 3.21 -57.03
C GLY A 34 12.34 4.17 -55.88
N ILE A 35 11.90 5.43 -56.00
CA ILE A 35 12.17 6.49 -55.00
C ILE A 35 11.26 6.31 -53.77
N VAL A 36 9.99 5.95 -53.99
CA VAL A 36 9.02 5.69 -52.91
C VAL A 36 9.42 4.45 -52.09
N LYS A 37 9.82 3.34 -52.74
CA LYS A 37 10.35 2.16 -52.04
C LYS A 37 11.65 2.44 -51.27
N ARG A 38 12.54 3.29 -51.82
CA ARG A 38 13.74 3.76 -51.10
C ARG A 38 13.37 4.60 -49.89
N LEU A 39 12.40 5.51 -50.02
CA LEU A 39 11.96 6.40 -48.94
C LEU A 39 11.24 5.62 -47.83
N GLU A 40 10.43 4.60 -48.17
CA GLU A 40 9.79 3.71 -47.21
C GLU A 40 10.77 2.79 -46.48
N CYS A 41 11.77 2.24 -47.18
CA CYS A 41 12.83 1.44 -46.57
C CYS A 41 13.71 2.30 -45.63
N MET A 42 14.09 3.50 -46.07
CA MET A 42 14.81 4.46 -45.24
C MET A 42 13.97 4.93 -44.05
N ARG A 43 12.67 5.16 -44.22
CA ARG A 43 11.74 5.52 -43.13
C ARG A 43 11.58 4.38 -42.13
N ARG A 44 11.46 3.14 -42.59
CA ARG A 44 11.43 1.95 -41.72
C ARG A 44 12.73 1.79 -40.95
N GLN A 45 13.86 2.01 -41.61
CA GLN A 45 15.18 1.96 -40.99
C GLN A 45 15.36 3.08 -39.94
N MET A 46 14.91 4.30 -40.24
CA MET A 46 14.91 5.42 -39.31
C MET A 46 14.01 5.16 -38.09
N VAL A 47 12.82 4.58 -38.28
CA VAL A 47 11.93 4.20 -37.18
C VAL A 47 12.58 3.13 -36.29
N ILE A 48 13.26 2.14 -36.88
CA ILE A 48 13.99 1.12 -36.10
C ILE A 48 15.12 1.77 -35.30
N PHE A 49 15.88 2.70 -35.88
CA PHE A 49 16.92 3.43 -35.14
C PHE A 49 16.34 4.32 -34.03
N LEU A 50 15.21 4.98 -34.25
CA LEU A 50 14.53 5.78 -33.23
C LEU A 50 14.00 4.91 -32.08
N ILE A 51 13.43 3.75 -32.38
CA ILE A 51 12.98 2.79 -31.35
C ILE A 51 14.17 2.23 -30.57
N ALA A 52 15.26 1.88 -31.27
CA ALA A 52 16.46 1.36 -30.63
C ALA A 52 17.12 2.40 -29.70
N THR A 53 17.22 3.67 -30.14
CA THR A 53 17.77 4.76 -29.31
C THR A 53 16.89 5.06 -28.10
N LEU A 54 15.56 5.03 -28.26
CA LEU A 54 14.62 5.20 -27.16
C LEU A 54 14.71 4.05 -26.15
N PHE A 55 14.81 2.81 -26.62
CA PHE A 55 14.97 1.64 -25.76
C PHE A 55 16.26 1.71 -24.95
N VAL A 56 17.39 2.04 -25.59
CA VAL A 56 18.68 2.23 -24.90
C VAL A 56 18.59 3.34 -23.86
N SER A 57 17.94 4.46 -24.18
CA SER A 57 17.74 5.56 -23.22
C SER A 57 16.91 5.14 -22.01
N VAL A 58 15.81 4.42 -22.22
CA VAL A 58 14.97 3.89 -21.13
C VAL A 58 15.78 2.93 -20.25
N CYS A 59 16.54 2.01 -20.85
CA CYS A 59 17.39 1.07 -20.10
C CYS A 59 18.44 1.79 -19.26
N VAL A 60 19.11 2.82 -19.79
CA VAL A 60 20.10 3.61 -19.04
C VAL A 60 19.44 4.32 -17.86
N ASN A 61 18.26 4.91 -18.05
CA ASN A 61 17.54 5.59 -16.96
C ASN A 61 17.08 4.61 -15.86
N ILE A 62 16.59 3.42 -16.23
CA ILE A 62 16.21 2.38 -15.26
C ILE A 62 17.44 1.89 -14.49
N ALA A 63 18.55 1.62 -15.18
CA ALA A 63 19.80 1.20 -14.55
C ALA A 63 20.36 2.29 -13.61
N LEU A 64 20.28 3.56 -14.00
CA LEU A 64 20.66 4.69 -13.15
C LEU A 64 19.77 4.79 -11.92
N ALA A 65 18.44 4.65 -12.08
CA ALA A 65 17.50 4.66 -10.97
C ALA A 65 17.77 3.50 -9.99
N ALA A 66 18.00 2.29 -10.49
CA ALA A 66 18.37 1.14 -9.68
C ALA A 66 19.71 1.34 -8.96
N PHE A 67 20.71 1.93 -9.62
CA PHE A 67 22.00 2.24 -9.03
C PHE A 67 21.91 3.33 -7.95
N LEU A 68 21.09 4.36 -8.16
CA LEU A 68 20.80 5.38 -7.14
C LEU A 68 20.02 4.79 -5.96
N PHE A 69 19.11 3.86 -6.21
CA PHE A 69 18.38 3.14 -5.17
C PHE A 69 19.31 2.22 -4.37
N GLN A 70 20.21 1.49 -5.03
CA GLN A 70 21.23 0.67 -4.38
C GLN A 70 22.26 1.50 -3.61
N ARG A 71 22.64 2.70 -4.09
CA ARG A 71 23.46 3.64 -3.32
C ARG A 71 22.75 4.14 -2.06
N LYS A 72 21.43 4.35 -2.13
CA LYS A 72 20.62 4.67 -0.95
C LYS A 72 20.56 3.52 0.06
N SER A 73 20.67 2.27 -0.41
CA SER A 73 20.78 1.08 0.45
C SER A 73 22.20 0.73 0.92
N SER A 74 23.25 1.32 0.34
CA SER A 74 24.67 0.98 0.61
C SER A 74 25.51 2.11 1.18
N SER A 75 24.91 3.23 1.62
CA SER A 75 25.63 4.20 2.44
C SER A 75 26.13 3.53 3.74
N PRO A 76 27.43 3.60 4.08
CA PRO A 76 27.93 3.10 5.36
C PRO A 76 27.29 3.87 6.53
N PRO A 77 27.12 3.25 7.72
CA PRO A 77 26.54 3.95 8.86
C PRO A 77 27.46 5.10 9.23
N SER A 78 27.00 6.33 9.01
CA SER A 78 27.64 7.51 9.57
C SER A 78 27.51 7.43 11.09
N THR A 79 28.61 7.10 11.76
CA THR A 79 28.79 7.21 13.21
C THR A 79 28.75 8.70 13.58
N GLY A 80 27.55 9.21 13.75
CA GLY A 80 27.23 10.54 14.24
C GLY A 80 25.77 10.50 14.64
N SER A 81 25.49 10.53 15.94
CA SER A 81 24.18 10.50 16.61
C SER A 81 22.96 10.65 15.69
N GLN A 82 22.56 9.57 15.01
CA GLN A 82 21.29 9.51 14.30
C GLN A 82 20.23 9.16 15.35
N LEU A 83 19.74 10.19 16.04
CA LEU A 83 18.40 10.10 16.61
C LEU A 83 17.46 9.90 15.42
N SER A 84 16.98 8.66 15.23
CA SER A 84 16.08 8.30 14.13
C SER A 84 14.97 9.35 14.00
N GLU A 85 14.62 9.72 12.77
CA GLU A 85 13.56 10.70 12.49
C GLU A 85 12.27 10.38 13.29
N GLY A 86 11.97 9.08 13.45
CA GLY A 86 10.87 8.59 14.28
C GLY A 86 11.04 8.85 15.79
N ALA A 87 12.27 8.81 16.31
CA ALA A 87 12.57 9.19 17.70
C ALA A 87 12.45 10.71 17.92
N LEU A 88 12.81 11.54 16.93
CA LEU A 88 12.58 12.98 17.00
C LEU A 88 11.08 13.32 16.95
N GLN A 89 10.33 12.61 16.10
CA GLN A 89 8.88 12.77 15.99
C GLN A 89 8.16 12.33 17.27
N SER A 90 8.59 11.22 17.90
CA SER A 90 8.04 10.78 19.17
C SER A 90 8.31 11.77 20.30
N LEU A 91 9.51 12.35 20.38
CA LEU A 91 9.84 13.41 21.33
C LEU A 91 9.02 14.69 21.10
N LYS A 92 8.81 15.07 19.84
CA LYS A 92 7.97 16.23 19.50
C LYS A 92 6.52 15.98 19.88
N LEU A 93 6.02 14.77 19.65
CA LEU A 93 4.66 14.37 20.02
C LEU A 93 4.49 14.36 21.54
N SER A 94 5.42 13.78 22.29
CA SER A 94 5.35 13.75 23.75
C SER A 94 5.41 15.16 24.35
N SER A 95 6.27 16.04 23.83
CA SER A 95 6.32 17.45 24.23
C SER A 95 5.00 18.19 23.96
N LEU A 96 4.39 17.97 22.79
CA LEU A 96 3.09 18.55 22.45
C LEU A 96 1.97 18.03 23.35
N GLN A 97 1.93 16.72 23.62
CA GLN A 97 0.96 16.10 24.52
C GLN A 97 1.10 16.62 25.95
N GLU A 98 2.32 16.77 26.46
CA GLU A 98 2.56 17.32 27.79
C GLU A 98 2.08 18.77 27.88
N ARG A 99 2.40 19.58 26.87
CA ARG A 99 1.99 20.99 26.82
C ARG A 99 0.47 21.13 26.70
N PHE A 100 -0.18 20.26 25.93
CA PHE A 100 -1.65 20.18 25.86
C PHE A 100 -2.25 19.83 27.23
N SER A 101 -1.71 18.81 27.90
CA SER A 101 -2.17 18.39 29.23
C SER A 101 -2.09 19.52 30.27
N ARG A 102 -0.97 20.26 30.30
CA ARG A 102 -0.81 21.44 31.17
C ARG A 102 -1.86 22.51 30.88
N LEU A 103 -2.06 22.84 29.60
CA LEU A 103 -3.05 23.83 29.19
C LEU A 103 -4.47 23.41 29.61
N CYS A 104 -4.81 22.13 29.49
CA CYS A 104 -6.10 21.58 29.92
C CYS A 104 -6.32 21.74 31.42
N SER A 105 -5.28 21.47 32.22
CA SER A 105 -5.31 21.66 33.67
C SER A 105 -5.51 23.13 34.05
N ASP A 106 -4.75 24.03 33.42
CA ASP A 106 -4.81 25.47 33.68
C ASP A 106 -6.18 26.05 33.31
N TYR A 107 -6.72 25.65 32.15
CA TYR A 107 -8.06 26.05 31.72
C TYR A 107 -9.14 25.59 32.70
N ASN A 108 -9.05 24.34 33.19
CA ASN A 108 -9.97 23.83 34.20
C ASN A 108 -9.84 24.58 35.54
N SER A 109 -8.63 24.93 35.97
CA SER A 109 -8.37 25.70 37.19
C SER A 109 -8.94 27.13 37.09
N LEU A 110 -8.76 27.77 35.94
CA LEU A 110 -9.32 29.10 35.66
C LEU A 110 -10.85 29.07 35.67
N GLY A 111 -11.45 28.05 35.05
CA GLY A 111 -12.90 27.83 35.08
C GLY A 111 -13.45 27.76 36.49
N LYS A 112 -12.80 26.98 37.37
CA LYS A 112 -13.15 26.90 38.79
C LYS A 112 -13.02 28.25 39.49
N THR A 113 -11.92 28.96 39.27
CA THR A 113 -11.64 30.28 39.87
C THR A 113 -12.70 31.30 39.49
N CYS A 114 -13.13 31.31 38.23
CA CYS A 114 -14.12 32.25 37.73
C CYS A 114 -15.57 31.77 37.88
N SER A 115 -15.82 30.61 38.51
CA SER A 115 -17.14 29.96 38.56
C SER A 115 -17.79 29.79 37.18
N ALA A 116 -16.95 29.60 36.15
CA ALA A 116 -17.36 29.48 34.76
C ALA A 116 -17.45 28.00 34.36
N LYS A 117 -18.45 27.67 33.53
CA LYS A 117 -18.56 26.34 32.94
C LYS A 117 -17.50 26.18 31.86
N VAL A 118 -16.48 25.37 32.14
CA VAL A 118 -15.43 25.02 31.18
C VAL A 118 -15.77 23.69 30.52
N LYS A 119 -15.52 23.59 29.21
CA LYS A 119 -15.54 22.30 28.52
C LYS A 119 -14.38 21.48 29.07
N GLN A 120 -14.66 20.28 29.56
CA GLN A 120 -13.62 19.39 30.06
C GLN A 120 -12.72 18.98 28.90
N CYS A 121 -11.47 19.44 28.94
CA CYS A 121 -10.49 18.99 27.98
C CYS A 121 -10.04 17.58 28.35
N MET A 122 -10.20 16.66 27.39
CA MET A 122 -9.80 15.28 27.54
C MET A 122 -8.56 15.01 26.66
N PRO A 123 -7.58 14.24 27.17
CA PRO A 123 -6.37 13.90 26.43
C PRO A 123 -6.62 12.93 25.27
N CYS A 124 -7.73 12.20 25.32
CA CYS A 124 -8.18 11.29 24.28
C CYS A 124 -9.56 11.69 23.75
N PRO A 125 -9.92 11.28 22.52
CA PRO A 125 -11.27 11.49 21.98
C PRO A 125 -12.35 10.85 22.86
N ASP A 126 -13.60 11.29 22.68
CA ASP A 126 -14.72 10.76 23.44
C ASP A 126 -14.88 9.24 23.21
N GLY A 127 -15.04 8.48 24.29
CA GLY A 127 -15.09 7.01 24.26
C GLY A 127 -13.73 6.31 24.32
N TRP A 128 -12.61 7.02 24.15
CA TRP A 128 -11.27 6.45 24.22
C TRP A 128 -10.70 6.51 25.64
N LYS A 129 -9.91 5.52 26.03
CA LYS A 129 -9.21 5.44 27.31
C LYS A 129 -7.75 5.83 27.13
N GLN A 130 -7.26 6.72 27.98
CA GLN A 130 -5.84 7.03 28.03
C GLN A 130 -5.11 5.97 28.85
N ILE A 131 -4.05 5.40 28.27
CA ILE A 131 -3.06 4.61 29.01
C ILE A 131 -1.69 5.14 28.58
N GLU A 132 -0.90 5.58 29.56
CA GLU A 132 0.35 6.30 29.31
C GLU A 132 0.13 7.52 28.38
N GLN A 133 0.86 7.59 27.26
CA GLN A 133 0.75 8.65 26.26
C GLN A 133 -0.07 8.21 25.03
N LYS A 134 -0.83 7.12 25.12
CA LYS A 134 -1.62 6.55 24.03
C LYS A 134 -3.11 6.51 24.38
N CYS A 135 -3.94 6.54 23.35
CA CYS A 135 -5.38 6.44 23.45
C CYS A 135 -5.84 5.10 22.87
N TYR A 136 -6.74 4.43 23.58
CA TYR A 136 -7.23 3.11 23.22
C TYR A 136 -8.74 3.07 23.18
N TYR A 137 -9.28 2.43 22.14
CA TYR A 137 -10.70 2.20 21.98
C TYR A 137 -10.99 0.71 22.16
N PHE A 138 -11.97 0.42 23.01
CA PHE A 138 -12.47 -0.93 23.22
C PHE A 138 -13.79 -1.03 22.46
N SER A 139 -13.78 -1.75 21.34
CA SER A 139 -14.97 -1.92 20.51
C SER A 139 -15.95 -2.90 21.14
N ASP A 140 -17.23 -2.58 21.09
CA ASP A 140 -18.32 -3.49 21.47
C ASP A 140 -18.63 -4.52 20.36
N ASP A 141 -18.13 -4.29 19.14
CA ASP A 141 -18.40 -5.15 17.99
C ASP A 141 -17.67 -6.50 18.08
N LYS A 142 -18.41 -7.59 17.85
CA LYS A 142 -17.86 -8.95 17.78
C LYS A 142 -17.47 -9.30 16.34
N LEU A 143 -16.28 -8.86 15.94
CA LEU A 143 -15.73 -9.07 14.60
C LEU A 143 -14.62 -10.14 14.61
N ASP A 144 -14.30 -10.69 13.43
CA ASP A 144 -13.06 -11.43 13.23
C ASP A 144 -11.84 -10.48 13.23
N TRP A 145 -10.63 -11.04 13.28
CA TRP A 145 -9.41 -10.24 13.36
C TRP A 145 -9.24 -9.28 12.17
N THR A 146 -9.50 -9.76 10.95
CA THR A 146 -9.33 -8.98 9.71
C THR A 146 -10.30 -7.79 9.66
N ARG A 147 -11.57 -8.01 10.00
CA ARG A 147 -12.59 -6.95 10.08
C ARG A 147 -12.31 -5.99 11.23
N SER A 148 -11.78 -6.48 12.36
CA SER A 148 -11.35 -5.64 13.47
C SER A 148 -10.20 -4.71 13.07
N LYS A 149 -9.21 -5.22 12.33
CA LYS A 149 -8.12 -4.42 11.75
C LYS A 149 -8.64 -3.32 10.84
N GLN A 150 -9.60 -3.65 9.96
CA GLN A 150 -10.22 -2.67 9.05
C GLN A 150 -11.04 -1.62 9.80
N SER A 151 -11.78 -2.02 10.84
CA SER A 151 -12.54 -1.10 11.70
C SER A 151 -11.62 -0.13 12.44
N CYS A 152 -10.49 -0.59 12.99
CA CYS A 152 -9.51 0.32 13.58
C CYS A 152 -8.97 1.32 12.54
N ALA A 153 -8.66 0.85 11.32
CA ALA A 153 -8.15 1.69 10.25
C ALA A 153 -9.16 2.77 9.79
N SER A 154 -10.47 2.47 9.79
CA SER A 154 -11.51 3.46 9.46
C SER A 154 -11.67 4.55 10.52
N MET A 155 -11.15 4.33 11.72
CA MET A 155 -11.08 5.31 12.82
C MET A 155 -9.73 6.03 12.91
N ASP A 156 -8.94 6.04 11.82
CA ASP A 156 -7.58 6.58 11.78
C ASP A 156 -6.68 6.01 12.90
N SER A 157 -6.89 4.72 13.21
CA SER A 157 -6.19 4.00 14.28
C SER A 157 -5.74 2.61 13.80
N GLN A 158 -5.20 1.81 14.71
CA GLN A 158 -4.80 0.44 14.42
C GLN A 158 -5.07 -0.47 15.62
N LEU A 159 -5.15 -1.78 15.38
CA LEU A 159 -5.17 -2.75 16.47
C LEU A 159 -3.95 -2.55 17.37
N THR A 160 -4.16 -2.69 18.68
CA THR A 160 -3.15 -2.33 19.66
C THR A 160 -1.89 -3.19 19.54
N ILE A 161 -0.74 -2.54 19.63
CA ILE A 161 0.58 -3.17 19.76
C ILE A 161 1.00 -3.01 21.21
N LEU A 162 1.37 -4.12 21.85
CA LEU A 162 1.73 -4.18 23.25
C LEU A 162 3.18 -4.64 23.35
N HIS A 163 4.05 -3.81 23.92
CA HIS A 163 5.49 -4.08 23.97
C HIS A 163 5.98 -4.48 25.37
N THR A 164 5.23 -4.15 26.41
CA THR A 164 5.64 -4.36 27.81
C THR A 164 4.58 -5.10 28.60
N HIS A 165 5.01 -5.86 29.60
CA HIS A 165 4.10 -6.59 30.48
C HIS A 165 3.13 -5.65 31.20
N GLU A 166 3.59 -4.46 31.58
CA GLU A 166 2.78 -3.44 32.23
C GLU A 166 1.62 -2.97 31.34
N GLN A 167 1.87 -2.79 30.03
CA GLN A 167 0.82 -2.46 29.07
C GLN A 167 -0.22 -3.58 28.96
N HIS A 168 0.23 -4.83 28.93
CA HIS A 168 -0.67 -6.00 28.93
C HIS A 168 -1.57 -6.03 30.18
N VAL A 169 -0.98 -5.88 31.37
CA VAL A 169 -1.73 -5.89 32.64
C VAL A 169 -2.72 -4.73 32.73
N ALA A 170 -2.33 -3.53 32.30
CA ALA A 170 -3.21 -2.37 32.28
C ALA A 170 -4.40 -2.59 31.32
N MET A 171 -4.14 -3.13 30.12
CA MET A 171 -5.20 -3.46 29.15
C MET A 171 -6.16 -4.50 29.67
N GLU A 172 -5.65 -5.59 30.24
CA GLU A 172 -6.47 -6.67 30.77
C GLU A 172 -7.39 -6.16 31.89
N LYS A 173 -6.85 -5.34 32.81
CA LYS A 173 -7.65 -4.75 33.89
C LYS A 173 -8.82 -3.93 33.34
N ILE A 174 -8.59 -3.12 32.31
CA ILE A 174 -9.65 -2.32 31.68
C ILE A 174 -10.63 -3.21 30.93
N ALA A 175 -10.15 -4.15 30.12
CA ALA A 175 -10.96 -5.11 29.40
C ALA A 175 -11.93 -5.85 30.32
N ARG A 176 -11.44 -6.35 31.47
CA ARG A 176 -12.26 -7.04 32.49
C ARG A 176 -13.28 -6.11 33.12
N SER A 177 -12.92 -4.86 33.37
CA SER A 177 -13.86 -3.88 33.92
C SER A 177 -15.00 -3.51 32.96
N LEU A 178 -14.76 -3.59 31.64
CA LEU A 178 -15.75 -3.28 30.61
C LEU A 178 -16.59 -4.50 30.22
N GLY A 179 -15.94 -5.62 29.92
CA GLY A 179 -16.56 -6.82 29.34
C GLY A 179 -17.03 -7.85 30.36
N GLY A 180 -16.71 -7.69 31.66
CA GLY A 180 -17.06 -8.67 32.69
C GLY A 180 -16.47 -10.05 32.38
N PHE A 181 -17.34 -11.00 31.99
CA PHE A 181 -16.96 -12.36 31.58
C PHE A 181 -16.58 -12.48 30.09
N GLU A 182 -16.98 -11.52 29.24
CA GLU A 182 -16.65 -11.49 27.80
C GLU A 182 -15.60 -10.42 27.48
N TYR A 183 -14.47 -10.46 28.17
CA TYR A 183 -13.42 -9.44 28.08
C TYR A 183 -12.34 -9.73 27.03
N TYR A 184 -12.64 -10.57 26.05
CA TYR A 184 -11.71 -10.93 24.98
C TYR A 184 -11.79 -9.92 23.83
N TYR A 185 -10.67 -9.31 23.49
CA TYR A 185 -10.54 -8.34 22.42
C TYR A 185 -9.40 -8.74 21.48
N TRP A 186 -9.55 -8.45 20.19
CA TRP A 186 -8.47 -8.61 19.23
C TRP A 186 -7.36 -7.58 19.47
N ILE A 187 -6.11 -8.05 19.40
CA ILE A 187 -4.91 -7.21 19.41
C ILE A 187 -4.21 -7.29 18.05
N GLY A 188 -3.20 -6.45 17.85
CA GLY A 188 -2.52 -6.32 16.56
C GLY A 188 -1.56 -7.46 16.19
N LEU A 189 -1.50 -8.55 16.97
CA LEU A 189 -0.59 -9.66 16.73
C LEU A 189 -1.26 -10.73 15.87
N SER A 190 -0.60 -11.17 14.80
CA SER A 190 -1.09 -12.23 13.91
C SER A 190 0.04 -12.92 13.14
N ASP A 191 -0.20 -14.15 12.69
CA ASP A 191 0.65 -14.92 11.77
C ASP A 191 -0.05 -15.25 10.44
N ILE A 192 -1.12 -14.51 10.11
CA ILE A 192 -1.94 -14.73 8.90
C ILE A 192 -1.15 -14.65 7.59
N GLU A 193 0.01 -13.97 7.59
CA GLU A 193 0.88 -13.89 6.42
C GLU A 193 1.71 -15.15 6.22
N GLU A 194 2.20 -15.75 7.30
CA GLU A 194 3.05 -16.93 7.31
C GLU A 194 2.87 -17.63 8.66
N GLU A 195 2.24 -18.81 8.64
CA GLU A 195 1.94 -19.61 9.83
C GLU A 195 3.20 -19.83 10.67
N GLY A 196 3.10 -19.54 11.98
CA GLY A 196 4.24 -19.63 12.89
C GLY A 196 5.16 -18.41 12.92
N VAL A 197 5.00 -17.44 12.01
CA VAL A 197 5.75 -16.17 12.00
C VAL A 197 4.84 -15.02 12.45
N TRP A 198 4.84 -14.78 13.76
CA TRP A 198 4.03 -13.75 14.39
C TRP A 198 4.58 -12.35 14.16
N LYS A 199 3.73 -11.46 13.64
CA LYS A 199 4.02 -10.05 13.41
C LYS A 199 2.92 -9.17 13.99
N TRP A 200 3.32 -7.97 14.40
CA TRP A 200 2.39 -6.90 14.73
C TRP A 200 1.85 -6.22 13.47
N VAL A 201 0.74 -5.49 13.60
CA VAL A 201 0.12 -4.74 12.48
C VAL A 201 1.03 -3.67 11.85
N ASP A 202 2.15 -3.30 12.49
CA ASP A 202 3.19 -2.41 11.94
C ASP A 202 4.35 -3.18 11.27
N ASN A 203 4.18 -4.49 11.08
CA ASN A 203 5.16 -5.44 10.53
C ASN A 203 6.39 -5.69 11.41
N THR A 204 6.40 -5.24 12.67
CA THR A 204 7.47 -5.60 13.61
C THR A 204 7.30 -7.05 14.09
N PRO A 205 8.39 -7.82 14.23
CA PRO A 205 8.32 -9.17 14.78
C PRO A 205 7.95 -9.12 16.28
N VAL A 206 7.31 -10.17 16.77
CA VAL A 206 7.10 -10.32 18.21
C VAL A 206 8.45 -10.48 18.92
N ASN A 207 8.74 -9.63 19.90
CA ASN A 207 9.91 -9.80 20.75
C ASN A 207 9.53 -10.76 21.87
N ILE A 208 9.99 -12.01 21.77
CA ILE A 208 9.79 -13.04 22.79
C ILE A 208 10.95 -12.92 23.77
N THR A 209 10.81 -12.03 24.76
CA THR A 209 11.75 -11.92 25.88
C THR A 209 11.03 -12.15 27.18
#